data_AF-A0A430R7G0-F1
#
_entry.id   AF-A0A430R7G0-F1
#
_cell.length_a   1.000
_cell.length_b   1.000
_cell.length_c   1.000
_cell.angle_alpha   90.00
_cell.angle_beta   90.00
_cell.angle_gamma   90.00
#
_symmetry.space_group_name_H-M   'P 1'
#
loop_
_entity.id
_entity.type
_entity.pdbx_description
1 polymer ?
#
loop_
_entity_poly.entity_id
_entity_poly.type
_entity_poly.pdbx_seq_one_letter_code
_entity_poly.pdbx_strand_id
1 'polypeptide(L)'
;VEAGVGGEKDATNVLPRVALTVLTNVGEDHLEALGGSLEAVAREKAGAFREGVPVVTGARGIGLEVVREVARTRGSPLYLLDPLDPLFALPAPPALKGAFQEENARLAAAALRLLGFPEEAIAQGLREARHPGRLERFLLEGVEVYLDGAHNPPAALALSRELSAYHLVFGAFPRKDVKGVLAHLLPKARSVRYTRAGEGALGRELGEPFFEDPEEALRDALRAAKEDGLPILATGSLYLVGALRGRLLPRFG
;
A
#
# COMPACT_ATOMS: atom_id res chain seq x y z
N VAL A 1 11.38 2.24 10.88
CA VAL A 1 11.54 3.35 9.90
C VAL A 1 11.29 2.76 8.53
N GLU A 2 10.49 3.43 7.70
CA GLU A 2 10.17 2.99 6.33
C GLU A 2 11.08 3.70 5.34
N ALA A 3 11.69 2.95 4.41
CA ALA A 3 12.46 3.52 3.32
C ALA A 3 11.53 4.19 2.30
N GLY A 4 11.93 5.35 1.79
CA GLY A 4 11.16 6.05 0.76
C GLY A 4 11.23 5.35 -0.59
N VAL A 5 12.44 5.08 -1.10
CA VAL A 5 12.66 4.33 -2.34
C VAL A 5 13.94 3.51 -2.24
N GLY A 6 13.86 2.24 -2.62
CA GLY A 6 15.02 1.35 -2.58
C GLY A 6 15.41 0.94 -1.16
N GLY A 7 16.71 0.99 -0.87
CA GLY A 7 17.26 0.64 0.45
C GLY A 7 18.69 1.13 0.62
N GLU A 8 19.60 0.79 -0.31
CA GLU A 8 21.00 1.21 -0.24
C GLU A 8 21.18 2.72 -0.24
N LYS A 9 20.53 3.41 -1.20
CA LYS A 9 20.63 4.86 -1.39
C LYS A 9 19.55 5.65 -0.68
N ASP A 10 18.66 4.97 0.05
CA ASP A 10 17.61 5.65 0.78
C ASP A 10 18.19 6.41 1.98
N ALA A 11 17.65 7.59 2.27
CA ALA A 11 18.13 8.43 3.37
C ALA A 11 18.05 7.70 4.74
N THR A 12 17.12 6.76 4.89
CA THR A 12 17.00 5.96 6.12
C THR A 12 18.16 4.99 6.33
N ASN A 13 18.96 4.73 5.30
CA ASN A 13 20.15 3.89 5.41
C ASN A 13 21.30 4.56 6.19
N VAL A 14 21.13 5.79 6.66
CA VAL A 14 22.05 6.46 7.60
C VAL A 14 21.88 5.97 9.05
N LEU A 15 20.80 5.24 9.37
CA LEU A 15 20.49 4.84 10.73
C LEU A 15 21.63 3.98 11.34
N PRO A 16 22.22 4.41 12.47
CA PRO A 16 23.44 3.81 12.99
C PRO A 16 23.21 2.48 13.70
N ARG A 17 21.97 2.20 14.14
CA ARG A 17 21.61 0.99 14.86
C ARG A 17 20.28 0.46 14.34
N VAL A 18 20.36 -0.60 13.54
CA VAL A 18 19.19 -1.34 13.04
C VAL A 18 19.17 -2.69 13.74
N ALA A 19 18.08 -2.99 14.46
CA ALA A 19 17.94 -4.25 15.19
C ALA A 19 17.36 -5.38 14.32
N LEU A 20 16.59 -5.03 13.29
CA LEU A 20 15.97 -5.95 12.35
C LEU A 20 15.57 -5.18 11.09
N THR A 21 15.67 -5.83 9.93
CA THR A 21 15.17 -5.29 8.65
C THR A 21 13.99 -6.13 8.15
N VAL A 22 12.90 -5.49 7.73
CA VAL A 22 11.76 -6.15 7.07
C VAL A 22 11.75 -5.78 5.61
N LEU A 23 11.74 -6.77 4.72
CA LEU A 23 11.54 -6.59 3.29
C LEU A 23 10.22 -7.26 2.89
N THR A 24 9.16 -6.47 2.70
CA THR A 24 7.80 -7.02 2.52
C THR A 24 7.68 -7.89 1.27
N ASN A 25 7.89 -7.30 0.09
CA ASN A 25 7.94 -8.03 -1.17
C ASN A 25 8.83 -7.29 -2.19
N VAL A 26 9.22 -7.99 -3.26
CA VAL A 26 9.83 -7.40 -4.45
C VAL A 26 8.81 -7.51 -5.58
N GLY A 27 8.32 -6.36 -6.04
CA GLY A 27 7.43 -6.25 -7.18
C GLY A 27 7.99 -5.30 -8.24
N GLU A 28 7.24 -5.12 -9.33
CA GLU A 28 7.60 -4.25 -10.45
C GLU A 28 7.48 -2.75 -10.14
N ASP A 29 7.09 -2.40 -8.92
CA ASP A 29 7.09 -1.01 -8.49
C ASP A 29 8.51 -0.43 -8.50
N HIS A 30 8.67 0.72 -9.16
CA HIS A 30 9.92 1.48 -9.25
C HIS A 30 11.01 0.87 -10.15
N LEU A 31 10.68 0.02 -11.13
CA LEU A 31 11.65 -0.49 -12.11
C LEU A 31 12.50 0.63 -12.74
N GLU A 32 11.88 1.71 -13.21
CA GLU A 32 12.63 2.84 -13.83
C GLU A 32 13.61 3.54 -12.87
N ALA A 33 13.28 3.58 -11.57
CA ALA A 33 14.11 4.24 -10.57
C ALA A 33 15.23 3.33 -10.02
N LEU A 34 15.04 2.01 -10.09
CA LEU A 34 15.88 1.01 -9.40
C LEU A 34 16.56 0.01 -10.34
N GLY A 35 16.75 0.36 -11.62
CA GLY A 35 17.64 -0.39 -12.53
C GLY A 35 16.95 -1.32 -13.52
N GLY A 36 15.64 -1.18 -13.73
CA GLY A 36 14.92 -1.73 -14.88
C GLY A 36 14.60 -3.22 -14.85
N SER A 37 15.01 -3.96 -13.82
CA SER A 37 14.67 -5.37 -13.62
C SER A 37 14.29 -5.68 -12.17
N LEU A 38 13.58 -6.79 -11.94
CA LEU A 38 13.21 -7.25 -10.60
C LEU A 38 14.45 -7.59 -9.75
N GLU A 39 15.51 -8.10 -10.36
CA GLU A 39 16.80 -8.34 -9.70
C GLU A 39 17.41 -7.04 -9.19
N ALA A 40 17.39 -5.99 -10.01
CA ALA A 40 17.95 -4.69 -9.64
C ALA A 40 17.16 -4.03 -8.50
N VAL A 41 15.82 -4.09 -8.57
CA VAL A 41 14.92 -3.66 -7.48
C VAL A 41 15.21 -4.43 -6.19
N ALA A 42 15.36 -5.75 -6.28
CA ALA A 42 15.67 -6.60 -5.13
C ALA A 42 17.02 -6.25 -4.50
N ARG A 43 18.06 -6.04 -5.31
CA ARG A 43 19.40 -5.67 -4.82
C ARG A 43 19.39 -4.33 -4.10
N GLU A 44 18.76 -3.32 -4.69
CA GLU A 44 18.69 -1.99 -4.08
C GLU A 44 17.95 -2.05 -2.73
N LYS A 45 16.81 -2.75 -2.65
CA LYS A 45 16.06 -2.94 -1.40
C LYS A 45 16.88 -3.73 -0.37
N ALA A 46 17.56 -4.79 -0.78
CA ALA A 46 18.42 -5.60 0.09
C ALA A 46 19.66 -4.84 0.59
N GLY A 47 20.02 -3.70 -0.02
CA GLY A 47 21.07 -2.80 0.46
C GLY A 47 20.79 -2.19 1.84
N ALA A 48 19.55 -2.25 2.33
CA ALA A 48 19.20 -1.89 3.71
C ALA A 48 19.61 -2.95 4.76
N PHE A 49 20.11 -4.11 4.34
CA PHE A 49 20.54 -5.17 5.26
C PHE A 49 21.81 -4.77 5.99
N ARG A 50 21.87 -5.06 7.29
CA ARG A 50 23.06 -4.84 8.11
C ARG A 50 23.71 -6.17 8.46
N GLU A 51 25.03 -6.12 8.62
CA GLU A 51 25.83 -7.30 8.92
C GLU A 51 25.38 -7.95 10.23
N GLY A 52 25.12 -9.26 10.20
CA GLY A 52 24.65 -10.04 11.36
C GLY A 52 23.24 -9.70 11.86
N VAL A 53 22.56 -8.71 11.29
CA VAL A 53 21.22 -8.27 11.71
C VAL A 53 20.15 -9.12 11.02
N PRO A 54 19.12 -9.60 11.75
CA PRO A 54 18.07 -10.43 11.17
C PRO A 54 17.25 -9.69 10.11
N VAL A 55 16.83 -10.45 9.10
CA VAL A 55 15.97 -10.00 8.01
C VAL A 55 14.72 -10.87 7.97
N VAL A 56 13.55 -10.24 7.97
CA VAL A 56 12.26 -10.91 7.73
C VAL A 56 11.76 -10.54 6.35
N THR A 57 11.36 -11.51 5.52
CA THR A 57 10.98 -11.23 4.14
C THR A 57 9.77 -12.01 3.64
N GLY A 58 8.93 -11.35 2.83
CA GLY A 58 7.87 -11.98 2.03
C GLY A 58 8.20 -12.06 0.54
N ALA A 59 9.46 -11.78 0.16
CA ALA A 59 9.92 -11.87 -1.23
C ALA A 59 9.80 -13.29 -1.78
N ARG A 60 9.52 -13.39 -3.08
CA ARG A 60 9.34 -14.65 -3.82
C ARG A 60 10.11 -14.61 -5.15
N GLY A 61 10.28 -15.78 -5.76
CA GLY A 61 10.94 -15.95 -7.07
C GLY A 61 12.33 -15.32 -7.11
N ILE A 62 12.64 -14.64 -8.20
CA ILE A 62 13.91 -13.94 -8.45
C ILE A 62 14.27 -12.97 -7.30
N GLY A 63 13.29 -12.24 -6.77
CA GLY A 63 13.53 -11.33 -5.65
C GLY A 63 14.04 -12.06 -4.40
N LEU A 64 13.53 -13.26 -4.14
CA LEU A 64 14.00 -14.09 -3.03
C LEU A 64 15.42 -14.62 -3.25
N GLU A 65 15.77 -14.99 -4.48
CA GLU A 65 17.13 -15.46 -4.82
C GLU A 65 18.16 -14.38 -4.51
N VAL A 66 17.91 -13.15 -4.93
CA VAL A 66 18.75 -11.99 -4.63
C VAL A 66 18.81 -11.72 -3.12
N VAL A 67 17.66 -11.71 -2.44
CA VAL A 67 17.61 -11.48 -0.99
C VAL A 67 18.42 -12.54 -0.22
N ARG A 68 18.35 -13.82 -0.62
CA ARG A 68 19.15 -14.89 -0.04
C ARG A 68 20.64 -14.68 -0.24
N GLU A 69 21.04 -14.29 -1.45
CA GLU A 69 22.45 -14.01 -1.76
C GLU A 69 23.00 -12.86 -0.91
N VAL A 70 22.28 -11.74 -0.81
CA VAL A 70 22.70 -10.58 -0.04
C VAL A 70 22.72 -10.89 1.46
N ALA A 71 21.68 -11.55 1.99
CA ALA A 71 21.63 -11.95 3.39
C ALA A 71 22.81 -12.87 3.76
N ARG A 72 23.12 -13.87 2.91
CA ARG A 72 24.28 -14.75 3.10
C ARG A 72 25.59 -13.97 3.11
N THR A 73 25.75 -13.02 2.19
CA THR A 73 26.97 -12.20 2.07
C THR A 73 27.17 -11.30 3.30
N ARG A 74 26.07 -10.80 3.88
CA ARG A 74 26.07 -9.97 5.09
C ARG A 74 26.05 -10.78 6.39
N GLY A 75 26.02 -12.12 6.31
CA GLY A 75 25.82 -12.96 7.49
C GLY A 75 24.52 -12.68 8.24
N SER A 76 23.52 -12.11 7.58
CA SER A 76 22.23 -11.73 8.16
C SER A 76 21.31 -12.95 8.26
N PRO A 77 20.82 -13.33 9.46
CA PRO A 77 19.82 -14.39 9.60
C PRO A 77 18.56 -14.05 8.79
N LEU A 78 18.12 -14.96 7.91
CA LEU A 78 16.98 -14.72 7.02
C LEU A 78 15.77 -15.56 7.42
N TYR A 79 14.65 -14.89 7.70
CA TYR A 79 13.37 -15.50 8.03
C TYR A 79 12.39 -15.27 6.87
N LEU A 80 12.00 -16.35 6.20
CA LEU A 80 11.07 -16.31 5.08
C LEU A 80 9.63 -16.51 5.58
N LEU A 81 8.70 -15.68 5.10
CA LEU A 81 7.28 -15.82 5.41
C LEU A 81 6.77 -17.23 5.10
N ASP A 82 6.43 -17.96 6.15
CA ASP A 82 5.76 -19.26 6.11
C ASP A 82 4.53 -19.23 7.03
N PRO A 83 3.30 -19.27 6.50
CA PRO A 83 2.08 -19.28 7.30
C PRO A 83 1.96 -20.45 8.29
N LEU A 84 2.73 -21.52 8.11
CA LEU A 84 2.74 -22.70 8.99
C LEU A 84 3.76 -22.58 10.13
N ASP A 85 4.72 -21.67 10.02
CA ASP A 85 5.71 -21.42 11.07
C ASP A 85 5.09 -20.56 12.19
N PRO A 86 5.15 -21.00 13.47
CA PRO A 86 4.66 -20.23 14.61
C PRO A 86 5.21 -18.80 14.69
N LEU A 87 6.42 -18.55 14.18
CA LEU A 87 7.00 -17.21 14.12
C LEU A 87 6.13 -16.23 13.33
N PHE A 88 5.40 -16.70 12.32
CA PHE A 88 4.51 -15.89 11.46
C PHE A 88 3.02 -16.10 11.77
N ALA A 89 2.70 -16.79 12.87
CA ALA A 89 1.31 -16.96 13.29
C ALA A 89 0.71 -15.62 13.73
N LEU A 90 -0.56 -15.38 13.40
CA LEU A 90 -1.26 -14.18 13.86
C LEU A 90 -1.97 -14.49 15.19
N PRO A 91 -1.59 -13.86 16.31
CA PRO A 91 -2.25 -14.08 17.60
C PRO A 91 -3.63 -13.42 17.71
N ALA A 92 -4.00 -12.61 16.71
CA ALA A 92 -5.33 -12.04 16.55
C ALA A 92 -5.60 -11.72 15.07
N PRO A 93 -6.88 -11.67 14.65
CA PRO A 93 -7.23 -11.18 13.31
C PRO A 93 -6.79 -9.72 13.13
N PRO A 94 -6.16 -9.36 11.99
CA PRO A 94 -5.76 -7.99 11.74
C PRO A 94 -6.98 -7.09 11.46
N ALA A 95 -6.87 -5.84 11.90
CA ALA A 95 -7.85 -4.79 11.64
C ALA A 95 -7.88 -4.40 10.16
N LEU A 96 -6.70 -4.30 9.54
CA LEU A 96 -6.54 -4.05 8.10
C LEU A 96 -6.92 -5.31 7.33
N LYS A 97 -7.85 -5.17 6.38
CA LYS A 97 -8.39 -6.28 5.56
C LYS A 97 -7.70 -6.39 4.21
N GLY A 98 -7.80 -7.57 3.60
CA GLY A 98 -7.22 -7.91 2.30
C GLY A 98 -5.99 -8.81 2.40
N ALA A 99 -5.78 -9.64 1.38
CA ALA A 99 -4.73 -10.66 1.38
C ALA A 99 -3.32 -10.09 1.62
N PHE A 100 -3.00 -8.95 0.99
CA PHE A 100 -1.72 -8.26 1.21
C PHE A 100 -1.56 -7.73 2.65
N GLN A 101 -2.65 -7.33 3.30
CA GLN A 101 -2.60 -6.87 4.68
C GLN A 101 -2.35 -8.03 5.65
N GLU A 102 -2.87 -9.22 5.34
CA GLU A 102 -2.56 -10.41 6.12
C GLU A 102 -1.08 -10.79 6.02
N GLU A 103 -0.48 -10.80 4.82
CA GLU A 103 0.95 -11.05 4.66
C GLU A 103 1.81 -10.01 5.41
N ASN A 104 1.47 -8.72 5.28
CA ASN A 104 2.15 -7.65 6.03
C ASN A 104 2.01 -7.81 7.55
N ALA A 105 0.83 -8.22 8.03
CA ALA A 105 0.59 -8.49 9.43
C ALA A 105 1.45 -9.65 9.95
N ARG A 106 1.63 -10.71 9.15
CA ARG A 106 2.49 -11.85 9.51
C ARG A 106 3.96 -11.47 9.59
N LEU A 107 4.44 -10.68 8.62
CA LEU A 107 5.80 -10.14 8.64
C LEU A 107 6.03 -9.23 9.86
N ALA A 108 5.06 -8.37 10.18
CA ALA A 108 5.12 -7.51 11.36
C ALA A 108 5.12 -8.31 12.66
N ALA A 109 4.28 -9.34 12.78
CA ALA A 109 4.24 -10.23 13.94
C ALA A 109 5.58 -10.95 14.14
N ALA A 110 6.15 -11.52 13.08
CA ALA A 110 7.47 -12.16 13.13
C ALA A 110 8.58 -11.18 13.54
N ALA A 111 8.59 -9.98 12.96
CA ALA A 111 9.55 -8.93 13.32
C ALA A 111 9.43 -8.54 14.80
N LEU A 112 8.22 -8.33 15.31
CA LEU A 112 7.98 -7.97 16.71
C LEU A 112 8.38 -9.09 17.67
N ARG A 113 8.11 -10.36 17.33
CA ARG A 113 8.57 -11.51 18.11
C ARG A 113 10.10 -11.58 18.20
N LEU A 114 10.79 -11.41 17.07
CA LEU A 114 12.26 -11.40 17.03
C LEU A 114 12.87 -10.24 17.84
N LEU A 115 12.13 -9.13 17.97
CA LEU A 115 12.50 -8.00 18.82
C LEU A 115 12.10 -8.18 20.29
N GLY A 116 11.48 -9.31 20.66
CA GLY A 116 11.13 -9.65 22.04
C GLY A 116 9.84 -9.02 22.56
N PHE A 117 8.94 -8.57 21.67
CA PHE A 117 7.63 -8.07 22.09
C PHE A 117 6.72 -9.22 22.54
N PRO A 118 5.91 -9.04 23.60
CA PRO A 118 4.99 -10.07 24.08
C PRO A 118 3.81 -10.29 23.13
N GLU A 119 3.29 -11.52 23.09
CA GLU A 119 2.18 -11.91 22.22
C GLU A 119 0.94 -11.02 22.41
N GLU A 120 0.68 -10.59 23.64
CA GLU A 120 -0.46 -9.72 23.98
C GLU A 120 -0.34 -8.35 23.29
N ALA A 121 0.87 -7.77 23.25
CA ALA A 121 1.12 -6.50 22.59
C ALA A 121 1.01 -6.63 21.07
N ILE A 122 1.49 -7.75 20.50
CA ILE A 122 1.35 -8.04 19.06
C ILE A 122 -0.13 -8.19 18.71
N ALA A 123 -0.89 -8.96 19.49
CA ALA A 123 -2.31 -9.16 19.30
C ALA A 123 -3.11 -7.85 19.39
N GLN A 124 -2.77 -6.99 20.35
CA GLN A 124 -3.36 -5.66 20.48
C GLN A 124 -3.03 -4.79 19.27
N GLY A 125 -1.75 -4.72 18.87
CA GLY A 125 -1.31 -3.96 17.70
C GLY A 125 -2.03 -4.39 16.42
N LEU A 126 -2.24 -5.70 16.21
CA LEU A 126 -2.98 -6.21 15.06
C LEU A 126 -4.45 -5.75 15.04
N ARG A 127 -5.11 -5.70 16.20
CA ARG A 127 -6.51 -5.28 16.33
C ARG A 127 -6.71 -3.76 16.20
N GLU A 128 -5.68 -2.99 16.53
CA GLU A 128 -5.78 -1.53 16.62
C GLU A 128 -5.06 -0.82 15.46
N ALA A 129 -4.23 -1.53 14.70
CA ALA A 129 -3.47 -0.96 13.59
C ALA A 129 -4.38 -0.26 12.59
N ARG A 130 -4.07 1.01 12.34
CA ARG A 130 -4.68 1.83 11.28
C ARG A 130 -3.58 2.27 10.35
N HIS A 131 -3.84 2.16 9.05
CA HIS A 131 -2.96 2.69 8.03
C HIS A 131 -3.77 3.66 7.15
N PRO A 132 -3.61 4.98 7.36
CA PRO A 132 -4.28 5.99 6.56
C PRO A 132 -4.16 5.72 5.06
N GLY A 133 -5.27 5.80 4.32
CA GLY A 133 -5.27 5.56 2.88
C GLY A 133 -5.10 4.11 2.43
N ARG A 134 -5.45 3.13 3.27
CA ARG A 134 -5.66 1.72 2.87
C ARG A 134 -7.07 1.28 3.22
N LEU A 135 -7.96 1.29 2.24
CA LEU A 135 -9.40 1.10 2.41
C LEU A 135 -9.96 1.83 3.63
N GLU A 136 -9.47 3.04 3.87
CA GLU A 136 -9.86 3.84 5.03
C GLU A 136 -11.28 4.35 4.80
N ARG A 137 -12.19 3.96 5.69
CA ARG A 137 -13.62 4.20 5.56
C ARG A 137 -14.04 5.45 6.33
N PHE A 138 -14.78 6.32 5.65
CA PHE A 138 -15.44 7.51 6.19
C PHE A 138 -16.94 7.42 5.92
N LEU A 139 -17.72 8.14 6.74
CA LEU A 139 -19.14 8.35 6.50
C LEU A 139 -19.35 9.84 6.22
N LEU A 140 -19.70 10.18 4.97
CA LEU A 140 -19.95 11.55 4.53
C LEU A 140 -21.41 11.69 4.13
N GLU A 141 -22.16 12.49 4.87
CA GLU A 141 -23.59 12.75 4.59
C GLU A 141 -24.43 11.48 4.39
N GLY A 142 -24.13 10.42 5.18
CA GLY A 142 -24.80 9.12 5.11
C GLY A 142 -24.27 8.15 4.05
N VAL A 143 -23.30 8.57 3.23
CA VAL A 143 -22.65 7.73 2.20
C VAL A 143 -21.29 7.24 2.69
N GLU A 144 -21.00 5.97 2.47
CA GLU A 144 -19.67 5.41 2.75
C GLU A 144 -18.66 5.85 1.69
N VAL A 145 -17.53 6.39 2.16
CA VAL A 145 -16.41 6.83 1.31
C VAL A 145 -15.17 6.05 1.71
N TYR A 146 -14.60 5.31 0.77
CA TYR A 146 -13.36 4.55 0.94
C TYR A 146 -12.21 5.27 0.25
N LEU A 147 -11.11 5.46 0.97
CA LEU A 147 -9.86 6.00 0.43
C LEU A 147 -8.80 4.90 0.35
N ASP A 148 -8.20 4.70 -0.82
CA ASP A 148 -7.13 3.73 -1.02
C ASP A 148 -6.05 4.20 -1.99
N GLY A 149 -4.78 3.99 -1.64
CA GLY A 149 -3.62 4.40 -2.44
C GLY A 149 -3.23 3.48 -3.60
N ALA A 150 -4.07 2.51 -3.99
CA ALA A 150 -3.80 1.62 -5.13
C ALA A 150 -3.53 2.42 -6.41
N HIS A 151 -2.36 2.18 -7.02
CA HIS A 151 -1.88 2.94 -8.18
C HIS A 151 -1.10 2.06 -9.18
N ASN A 152 -1.20 0.74 -9.04
CA ASN A 152 -0.66 -0.26 -9.96
C ASN A 152 -1.69 -1.39 -10.16
N PRO A 153 -1.59 -2.19 -11.25
CA PRO A 153 -2.61 -3.20 -11.56
C PRO A 153 -2.80 -4.26 -10.46
N PRO A 154 -1.75 -4.82 -9.82
CA PRO A 154 -1.93 -5.78 -8.72
C PRO A 154 -2.69 -5.20 -7.52
N ALA A 155 -2.39 -3.96 -7.10
CA ALA A 155 -3.10 -3.30 -6.01
C ALA A 155 -4.56 -3.00 -6.41
N ALA A 156 -4.80 -2.56 -7.64
CA ALA A 156 -6.14 -2.30 -8.17
C ALA A 156 -6.98 -3.59 -8.24
N LEU A 157 -6.38 -4.71 -8.63
CA LEU A 157 -7.04 -6.01 -8.62
C LEU A 157 -7.44 -6.43 -7.20
N ALA A 158 -6.54 -6.31 -6.23
CA ALA A 158 -6.88 -6.61 -4.84
C ALA A 158 -7.97 -5.69 -4.31
N LEU A 159 -7.85 -4.38 -4.53
CA LEU A 159 -8.86 -3.39 -4.15
C LEU A 159 -10.23 -3.69 -4.77
N SER A 160 -10.26 -4.08 -6.06
CA SER A 160 -11.50 -4.43 -6.75
C SER A 160 -12.23 -5.62 -6.11
N ARG A 161 -11.54 -6.51 -5.37
CA ARG A 161 -12.16 -7.68 -4.72
C ARG A 161 -12.89 -7.32 -3.42
N GLU A 162 -12.57 -6.19 -2.82
CA GLU A 162 -13.07 -5.78 -1.50
C GLU A 162 -14.46 -5.10 -1.59
N LEU A 163 -14.82 -4.57 -2.77
CA LEU A 163 -16.12 -3.95 -3.01
C LEU A 163 -16.84 -4.61 -4.19
N SER A 164 -18.17 -4.74 -4.12
CA SER A 164 -18.99 -5.33 -5.18
C SER A 164 -19.36 -4.33 -6.27
N ALA A 165 -19.70 -3.10 -5.88
CA ALA A 165 -19.99 -1.96 -6.76
C ALA A 165 -19.70 -0.64 -6.03
N TYR A 166 -19.36 0.42 -6.77
CA TYR A 166 -19.04 1.75 -6.20
C TYR A 166 -19.09 2.87 -7.23
N HIS A 167 -19.10 4.12 -6.77
CA HIS A 167 -18.75 5.30 -7.57
C HIS A 167 -17.26 5.59 -7.44
N LEU A 168 -16.55 5.67 -8.56
CA LEU A 168 -15.10 5.84 -8.58
C LEU A 168 -14.71 7.33 -8.67
N VAL A 169 -13.80 7.76 -7.81
CA VAL A 169 -13.04 9.01 -7.93
C VAL A 169 -11.58 8.63 -8.16
N PHE A 170 -11.02 8.98 -9.32
CA PHE A 170 -9.73 8.47 -9.74
C PHE A 170 -8.78 9.59 -10.17
N GLY A 171 -7.54 9.54 -9.67
CA GLY A 171 -6.47 10.43 -10.10
C GLY A 171 -5.13 9.71 -10.04
N ALA A 172 -4.29 9.91 -11.06
CA ALA A 172 -3.03 9.20 -11.21
C ALA A 172 -1.90 10.11 -11.69
N PHE A 173 -0.66 9.65 -11.51
CA PHE A 173 0.54 10.31 -12.02
C PHE A 173 0.99 9.69 -13.35
N PRO A 174 1.72 10.44 -14.20
CA PRO A 174 2.35 9.90 -15.39
C PRO A 174 3.26 8.71 -15.09
N ARG A 175 3.53 7.87 -16.10
CA ARG A 175 4.40 6.68 -16.03
C ARG A 175 3.90 5.51 -15.16
N LYS A 176 2.70 5.60 -14.61
CA LYS A 176 1.99 4.46 -14.03
C LYS A 176 1.20 3.73 -15.11
N ASP A 177 1.00 2.42 -14.95
CA ASP A 177 0.08 1.66 -15.80
C ASP A 177 -1.37 1.98 -15.44
N VAL A 178 -1.80 3.18 -15.83
CA VAL A 178 -3.16 3.69 -15.58
C VAL A 178 -4.20 2.82 -16.28
N LYS A 179 -3.90 2.30 -17.47
CA LYS A 179 -4.81 1.44 -18.23
C LYS A 179 -5.03 0.11 -17.50
N GLY A 180 -3.96 -0.54 -17.03
CA GLY A 180 -4.05 -1.77 -16.26
C GLY A 180 -4.75 -1.57 -14.91
N VAL A 181 -4.52 -0.44 -14.23
CA VAL A 181 -5.26 -0.07 -13.01
C VAL A 181 -6.76 0.06 -13.28
N LEU A 182 -7.14 0.88 -14.27
CA LEU A 182 -8.54 1.13 -14.59
C LEU A 182 -9.25 -0.12 -15.12
N ALA A 183 -8.54 -1.01 -15.83
CA ALA A 183 -9.11 -2.28 -16.30
C ALA A 183 -9.65 -3.17 -15.17
N HIS A 184 -9.08 -3.07 -13.96
CA HIS A 184 -9.58 -3.78 -12.78
C HIS A 184 -10.68 -3.02 -12.03
N LEU A 185 -10.67 -1.70 -12.06
CA LEU A 185 -11.59 -0.87 -11.25
C LEU A 185 -12.90 -0.52 -11.98
N LEU A 186 -12.83 -0.23 -13.28
CA LEU A 186 -13.99 0.19 -14.06
C LEU A 186 -15.12 -0.85 -14.15
N PRO A 187 -14.86 -2.18 -14.26
CA PRO A 187 -15.94 -3.16 -14.37
C PRO A 187 -16.93 -3.18 -13.20
N LYS A 188 -16.52 -2.71 -12.01
CA LYS A 188 -17.37 -2.58 -10.82
C LYS A 188 -17.78 -1.14 -10.52
N ALA A 189 -17.27 -0.16 -11.27
CA ALA A 189 -17.62 1.23 -11.09
C ALA A 189 -18.97 1.53 -11.76
N ARG A 190 -19.96 1.96 -10.98
CA ARG A 190 -21.26 2.42 -11.49
C ARG A 190 -21.13 3.72 -12.29
N SER A 191 -20.22 4.58 -11.85
CA SER A 191 -19.76 5.74 -12.60
C SER A 191 -18.37 6.16 -12.11
N VAL A 192 -17.70 7.00 -12.90
CA VAL A 192 -16.32 7.45 -12.64
C VAL A 192 -16.24 8.97 -12.72
N ARG A 193 -15.43 9.59 -11.86
CA ARG A 193 -14.91 10.95 -12.00
C ARG A 193 -13.40 10.90 -12.02
N TYR A 194 -12.82 11.51 -13.02
CA TYR A 194 -11.38 11.71 -13.08
C TYR A 194 -11.03 13.05 -12.43
N THR A 195 -9.92 13.10 -11.71
CA THR A 195 -9.49 14.32 -11.04
C THR A 195 -7.98 14.45 -10.98
N ARG A 196 -7.49 15.69 -10.90
CA ARG A 196 -6.07 15.96 -10.67
C ARG A 196 -5.64 15.48 -9.29
N ALA A 197 -4.69 14.54 -9.22
CA ALA A 197 -4.22 14.00 -7.93
C ALA A 197 -3.24 14.93 -7.17
N GLY A 198 -2.65 15.90 -7.86
CA GLY A 198 -1.65 16.83 -7.32
C GLY A 198 -0.84 17.51 -8.42
N GLU A 199 0.20 18.26 -8.04
CA GLU A 199 1.13 18.86 -9.00
C GLU A 199 1.87 17.76 -9.79
N GLY A 200 1.95 17.90 -11.11
CA GLY A 200 2.55 16.90 -12.01
C GLY A 200 1.69 15.64 -12.25
N ALA A 201 0.48 15.56 -11.70
CA ALA A 201 -0.46 14.49 -11.99
C ALA A 201 -1.09 14.65 -13.39
N LEU A 202 -1.66 13.54 -13.90
CA LEU A 202 -2.43 13.54 -15.14
C LEU A 202 -3.69 14.40 -14.98
N GLY A 203 -4.04 15.11 -16.05
CA GLY A 203 -5.25 15.93 -16.16
C GLY A 203 -6.36 15.25 -16.95
N ARG A 204 -7.00 16.01 -17.86
CA ARG A 204 -8.11 15.58 -18.71
C ARG A 204 -7.80 14.36 -19.58
N GLU A 205 -6.52 14.08 -19.83
CA GLU A 205 -6.08 12.87 -20.53
C GLU A 205 -6.47 11.56 -19.83
N LEU A 206 -6.86 11.60 -18.55
CA LEU A 206 -7.44 10.45 -17.85
C LEU A 206 -8.81 10.02 -18.40
N GLY A 207 -9.59 10.98 -18.92
CA GLY A 207 -10.94 10.76 -19.41
C GLY A 207 -11.95 11.78 -18.85
N GLU A 208 -13.21 11.62 -19.24
CA GLU A 208 -14.32 12.48 -18.82
C GLU A 208 -15.36 11.67 -18.02
N PRO A 209 -16.08 12.28 -17.06
CA PRO A 209 -15.96 13.67 -16.65
C PRO A 209 -14.68 13.94 -15.83
N PHE A 210 -14.00 15.04 -16.15
CA PHE A 210 -12.80 15.49 -15.44
C PHE A 210 -13.06 16.72 -14.56
N PHE A 211 -12.50 16.69 -13.35
CA PHE A 211 -12.56 17.77 -12.37
C PHE A 211 -11.13 18.22 -12.02
N GLU A 212 -10.88 19.53 -12.01
CA GLU A 212 -9.57 20.03 -11.58
C GLU A 212 -9.37 19.87 -10.07
N ASP A 213 -10.44 20.02 -9.27
CA ASP A 213 -10.40 19.86 -7.82
C ASP A 213 -10.94 18.49 -7.39
N PRO A 214 -10.14 17.66 -6.68
CA PRO A 214 -10.60 16.44 -6.04
C PRO A 214 -11.87 16.58 -5.22
N GLU A 215 -12.05 17.70 -4.54
CA GLU A 215 -13.22 17.94 -3.70
C GLU A 215 -14.49 18.07 -4.54
N GLU A 216 -14.41 18.69 -5.72
CA GLU A 216 -15.53 18.78 -6.65
C GLU A 216 -15.89 17.41 -7.23
N ALA A 217 -14.89 16.61 -7.59
CA ALA A 217 -15.09 15.23 -8.03
C ALA A 217 -15.79 14.38 -6.96
N LEU A 218 -15.37 14.52 -5.70
CA LEU A 218 -15.97 13.81 -4.57
C LEU A 218 -17.42 14.26 -4.32
N ARG A 219 -17.69 15.57 -4.37
CA ARG A 219 -19.06 16.10 -4.23
C ARG A 219 -19.98 15.61 -5.34
N ASP A 220 -19.47 15.52 -6.57
CA ASP A 220 -20.26 14.97 -7.68
C ASP A 220 -20.52 13.47 -7.51
N ALA A 221 -19.51 12.70 -7.10
CA ALA A 221 -19.69 11.29 -6.74
C ALA A 221 -20.72 11.11 -5.62
N LEU A 222 -20.71 12.00 -4.62
CA LEU A 222 -21.65 11.98 -3.49
C LEU A 222 -23.10 12.18 -3.93
N ARG A 223 -23.35 13.03 -4.94
CA ARG A 223 -24.70 13.18 -5.50
C ARG A 223 -25.20 11.88 -6.11
N ALA A 224 -24.39 11.24 -6.94
CA ALA A 224 -24.75 9.96 -7.56
C ALA A 224 -24.93 8.85 -6.51
N ALA A 225 -24.02 8.76 -5.54
CA ALA A 225 -24.08 7.77 -4.47
C ALA A 225 -25.33 7.90 -3.58
N LYS A 226 -25.86 9.12 -3.41
CA LYS A 226 -27.12 9.34 -2.68
C LYS A 226 -28.36 8.85 -3.42
N GLU A 227 -28.28 8.69 -4.75
CA GLU A 227 -29.41 8.22 -5.56
C GLU A 227 -29.58 6.69 -5.46
N ASP A 228 -28.49 5.93 -5.36
CA ASP A 228 -28.52 4.46 -5.37
C ASP A 228 -27.96 3.79 -4.11
N GLY A 229 -27.38 4.56 -3.19
CA GLY A 229 -26.83 4.08 -1.92
C GLY A 229 -25.49 3.34 -2.04
N LEU A 230 -24.85 3.35 -3.22
CA LEU A 230 -23.54 2.72 -3.40
C LEU A 230 -22.42 3.54 -2.74
N PRO A 231 -21.35 2.88 -2.26
CA PRO A 231 -20.22 3.58 -1.69
C PRO A 231 -19.40 4.33 -2.75
N ILE A 232 -18.62 5.30 -2.32
CA ILE A 232 -17.61 5.97 -3.13
C ILE A 232 -16.25 5.33 -2.87
N LEU A 233 -15.50 5.03 -3.93
CA LEU A 233 -14.10 4.63 -3.85
C LEU A 233 -13.22 5.74 -4.46
N ALA A 234 -12.37 6.36 -3.66
CA ALA A 234 -11.37 7.30 -4.14
C ALA A 234 -9.97 6.67 -4.12
N THR A 235 -9.34 6.58 -5.29
CA THR A 235 -8.08 5.83 -5.46
C THR A 235 -7.24 6.31 -6.66
N GLY A 236 -6.10 5.65 -6.92
CA GLY A 236 -5.17 5.97 -8.02
C GLY A 236 -3.89 6.66 -7.57
N SER A 237 -3.87 7.27 -6.38
CA SER A 237 -2.68 7.90 -5.81
C SER A 237 -2.84 8.21 -4.32
N LEU A 238 -1.75 8.04 -3.56
CA LEU A 238 -1.67 8.51 -2.18
C LEU A 238 -1.80 10.04 -2.04
N TYR A 239 -1.45 10.82 -3.07
CA TYR A 239 -1.62 12.27 -3.06
C TYR A 239 -3.10 12.66 -3.11
N LEU A 240 -3.88 12.02 -3.98
CA LEU A 240 -5.33 12.20 -4.04
C LEU A 240 -5.98 11.82 -2.70
N VAL A 241 -5.59 10.66 -2.17
CA VAL A 241 -6.04 10.19 -0.86
C VAL A 241 -5.73 11.21 0.22
N GLY A 242 -4.51 11.75 0.26
CA GLY A 242 -4.12 12.78 1.24
C GLY A 242 -4.97 14.05 1.13
N ALA A 243 -5.21 14.53 -0.10
CA ALA A 243 -6.03 15.70 -0.36
C ALA A 243 -7.48 15.53 0.14
N LEU A 244 -8.12 14.41 -0.19
CA LEU A 244 -9.49 14.12 0.24
C LEU A 244 -9.58 13.83 1.74
N ARG A 245 -8.62 13.07 2.28
CA ARG A 245 -8.56 12.71 3.69
C ARG A 245 -8.48 13.94 4.60
N GLY A 246 -7.69 14.95 4.22
CA GLY A 246 -7.59 16.21 4.98
C GLY A 246 -8.91 16.98 5.08
N ARG A 247 -9.88 16.71 4.19
CA ARG A 247 -11.23 17.28 4.21
C ARG A 247 -12.24 16.42 4.97
N LEU A 248 -12.07 15.10 4.91
CA LEU A 248 -12.96 14.13 5.55
C LEU A 248 -12.68 13.98 7.06
N LEU A 249 -11.46 14.27 7.50
CA LEU A 249 -11.19 14.37 8.92
C LEU A 249 -11.91 15.60 9.50
N PRO A 250 -12.53 15.48 10.69
CA PRO A 250 -13.00 16.65 11.40
C PRO A 250 -11.81 17.57 11.59
N ARG A 251 -11.87 18.78 11.02
CA ARG A 251 -10.93 19.84 11.41
C ARG A 251 -11.09 19.98 12.91
N PHE A 252 -10.00 19.82 13.67
CA PHE A 252 -10.00 20.13 15.09
C PHE A 252 -10.65 21.51 15.26
N GLY A 253 -11.84 21.53 15.85
CA GLY A 253 -12.51 22.74 16.32
C GLY A 253 -11.94 23.18 17.64
#